data_AF-J2KNE1-F1
#
_entry.id   AF-J2KNE1-F1
#
_cell.length_a   1.000
_cell.length_b   1.000
_cell.length_c   1.000
_cell.angle_alpha   90.00
_cell.angle_beta   90.00
_cell.angle_gamma   90.00
#
_symmetry.space_group_name_H-M   'P 1'
#
loop_
_entity.id
_entity.type
_entity.pdbx_description
1 polymer ?
#
loop_
_entity_poly.entity_id
_entity_poly.type
_entity_poly.pdbx_seq_one_letter_code
_entity_poly.pdbx_strand_id
1 'polypeptide(L)'
;MSEEHPTSPAGEFVMFASADGKVRVECRFENETLWLSQAMLCELYDKAKATISGHIKNIFEEDELVESSVVRFYRTTANDGKNYQVQYFSLPMVHAIGYRVRSVRGTQFRQWATQTLQEYLIKGFVMDDERLKNSSVGSSAVPDYFDEMLERIRANERRMYLRVREMFALAADYQPSLKETTLFFQTIQNKLHFACTGYTAAELIHMRANASQSHMGLTSFQGEEVRRCDVTEAKNSLVKDEVSELNRVVTMCLDFAEDQARRRQHVFLRDWQSKLDQFLQFNDRDVLQGARSISKKMADEKAQAEYGEFAEQQRRLKESEGEKNIASLLQWQPNTKKSK
;
A
#
# COMPACT_ATOMS: atom_id res chain seq x y z
N MET A 1 -41.40 -6.90 -3.78
CA MET A 1 -39.93 -6.97 -3.64
C MET A 1 -39.63 -6.73 -2.19
N SER A 2 -39.30 -7.77 -1.45
CA SER A 2 -39.04 -7.68 -0.02
C SER A 2 -37.63 -7.12 0.16
N GLU A 3 -37.51 -5.90 0.67
CA GLU A 3 -36.20 -5.37 1.10
C GLU A 3 -35.73 -6.22 2.29
N GLU A 4 -34.80 -7.13 2.03
CA GLU A 4 -34.08 -7.86 3.08
C GLU A 4 -33.18 -6.88 3.83
N HIS A 5 -33.69 -6.34 4.94
CA HIS A 5 -32.89 -5.49 5.81
C HIS A 5 -31.90 -6.36 6.61
N PRO A 6 -30.59 -6.03 6.60
CA PRO A 6 -29.59 -6.81 7.31
C PRO A 6 -29.86 -6.83 8.82
N THR A 7 -29.86 -8.04 9.40
CA THR A 7 -29.87 -8.26 10.85
C THR A 7 -28.56 -7.77 11.46
N SER A 8 -28.61 -7.14 12.65
CA SER A 8 -27.42 -6.57 13.30
C SER A 8 -26.32 -7.60 13.56
N PRO A 9 -25.12 -7.46 12.94
CA PRO A 9 -23.91 -8.11 13.41
C PRO A 9 -23.45 -7.48 14.73
N ALA A 10 -22.68 -8.22 15.53
CA ALA A 10 -22.02 -7.69 16.73
C ALA A 10 -21.05 -6.57 16.32
N GLY A 11 -21.16 -5.40 16.97
CA GLY A 11 -20.20 -4.30 16.83
C GLY A 11 -18.94 -4.60 17.63
N GLU A 12 -17.84 -3.92 17.30
CA GLU A 12 -16.62 -3.98 18.11
C GLU A 12 -16.21 -2.60 18.58
N PHE A 13 -15.52 -2.61 19.72
CA PHE A 13 -15.11 -1.43 20.46
C PHE A 13 -14.11 -0.59 19.66
N VAL A 14 -14.41 0.68 19.44
CA VAL A 14 -13.38 1.65 19.03
C VAL A 14 -13.05 2.52 20.23
N MET A 15 -11.78 2.49 20.63
CA MET A 15 -11.28 3.27 21.74
C MET A 15 -11.04 4.70 21.25
N PHE A 16 -11.95 5.62 21.56
CA PHE A 16 -11.62 7.04 21.52
C PHE A 16 -10.90 7.37 22.83
N ALA A 17 -9.59 7.16 22.87
CA ALA A 17 -8.78 7.53 24.02
C ALA A 17 -8.72 9.06 24.14
N SER A 18 -9.70 9.64 24.84
CA SER A 18 -9.48 10.93 25.46
C SER A 18 -8.39 10.80 26.53
N ALA A 19 -7.69 11.89 26.83
CA ALA A 19 -6.62 11.91 27.84
C ALA A 19 -7.07 11.42 29.24
N ASP A 20 -8.38 11.31 29.48
CA ASP A 20 -8.96 10.75 30.71
C ASP A 20 -9.27 9.24 30.66
N GLY A 21 -9.14 8.59 29.50
CA GLY A 21 -9.41 7.16 29.29
C GLY A 21 -10.89 6.74 29.37
N LYS A 22 -11.84 7.69 29.37
CA LYS A 22 -13.22 7.43 29.80
C LYS A 22 -14.26 7.15 28.72
N VAL A 23 -13.99 7.40 27.44
CA VAL A 23 -15.02 7.20 26.40
C VAL A 23 -14.70 5.99 25.56
N ARG A 24 -15.56 4.98 25.68
CA ARG A 24 -15.56 3.77 24.86
C ARG A 24 -16.88 3.78 24.10
N VAL A 25 -16.82 3.96 22.79
CA VAL A 25 -18.03 3.86 21.95
C VAL A 25 -17.90 2.58 21.14
N GLU A 26 -18.89 1.72 21.26
CA GLU A 26 -18.99 0.54 20.42
C GLU A 26 -19.43 0.96 19.02
N CYS A 27 -18.67 0.58 18.01
CA CYS A 27 -18.91 0.98 16.63
C CYS A 27 -19.15 -0.25 15.77
N ARG A 28 -20.01 -0.12 14.76
CA ARG A 28 -20.14 -1.14 13.73
C ARG A 28 -19.19 -0.84 12.59
N PHE A 29 -18.48 -1.86 12.09
CA PHE A 29 -17.72 -1.78 10.85
C PHE A 29 -18.44 -2.50 9.73
N GLU A 30 -18.66 -1.81 8.61
CA GLU A 30 -19.24 -2.40 7.41
C GLU A 30 -18.88 -1.55 6.18
N ASN A 31 -18.56 -2.21 5.06
CA ASN A 31 -18.15 -1.57 3.81
C ASN A 31 -17.02 -0.56 4.02
N GLU A 32 -15.96 -0.98 4.71
CA GLU A 32 -14.74 -0.18 4.95
C GLU A 32 -14.97 1.15 5.70
N THR A 33 -16.11 1.30 6.37
CA THR A 33 -16.40 2.47 7.21
C THR A 33 -17.04 2.08 8.53
N LEU A 34 -17.00 3.01 9.49
CA LEU A 34 -17.68 2.87 10.76
C LEU A 34 -19.09 3.44 10.70
N TRP A 35 -19.98 2.87 11.48
CA TRP A 35 -21.38 3.25 11.59
C TRP A 35 -21.77 3.42 13.06
N LEU A 36 -22.33 4.58 13.40
CA LEU A 36 -22.82 4.90 14.74
C LEU A 36 -24.31 5.18 14.74
N SER A 37 -25.02 4.64 15.74
CA SER A 37 -26.41 5.06 15.97
C SER A 37 -26.46 6.50 16.50
N GLN A 38 -27.63 7.14 16.42
CA GLN A 38 -27.80 8.46 17.02
C GLN A 38 -27.50 8.47 18.53
N ALA A 39 -27.84 7.39 19.24
CA ALA A 39 -27.56 7.27 20.66
C ALA A 39 -26.05 7.25 20.94
N MET A 40 -25.29 6.51 20.14
CA MET A 40 -23.82 6.47 20.21
C MET A 40 -23.19 7.83 19.89
N LEU A 41 -23.75 8.59 18.93
CA LEU A 41 -23.31 9.96 18.67
C LEU A 41 -23.54 10.91 19.85
N CYS A 42 -24.66 10.73 20.57
CA CYS A 42 -24.94 11.49 21.78
C CYS A 42 -23.91 11.21 22.88
N GLU A 43 -23.53 9.94 23.05
CA GLU A 43 -22.50 9.50 24.00
C GLU A 43 -21.11 10.00 23.60
N LEU A 44 -20.72 9.81 22.34
CA LEU A 44 -19.42 10.23 21.80
C LEU A 44 -19.17 11.72 22.02
N TYR A 45 -20.18 12.56 21.74
CA TYR A 45 -20.05 14.00 21.78
C TYR A 45 -20.56 14.66 23.06
N ASP A 46 -21.09 13.87 24.00
CA ASP A 46 -21.70 14.35 25.25
C ASP A 46 -22.74 15.45 24.98
N LYS A 47 -23.74 15.10 24.16
CA LYS A 47 -24.83 16.00 23.75
C LYS A 47 -26.19 15.31 23.76
N ALA A 48 -27.22 16.12 24.01
CA ALA A 48 -28.59 15.65 23.94
C ALA A 48 -29.00 15.27 22.50
N LYS A 49 -29.91 14.31 22.39
CA LYS A 49 -30.47 13.82 21.12
C LYS A 49 -30.98 14.95 20.23
N ALA A 50 -31.67 15.94 20.80
CA ALA A 50 -32.20 17.08 20.06
C ALA A 50 -31.09 17.90 19.36
N THR A 51 -29.93 18.06 20.02
CA THR A 51 -28.78 18.77 19.45
C THR A 51 -28.17 17.98 18.29
N ILE A 52 -27.98 16.67 18.46
CA ILE A 52 -27.46 15.80 17.39
C ILE A 52 -28.43 15.77 16.20
N SER A 53 -29.74 15.63 16.44
CA SER A 53 -30.77 15.72 15.39
C SER A 53 -30.70 17.04 14.63
N GLY A 54 -30.53 18.17 15.34
CA GLY A 54 -30.39 19.48 14.72
C GLY A 54 -29.16 19.57 13.82
N HIS A 55 -28.01 19.05 14.25
CA HIS A 55 -26.80 19.01 13.41
C HIS A 55 -26.98 18.15 12.17
N ILE A 56 -27.54 16.93 12.30
CA ILE A 56 -27.81 16.05 11.16
C ILE A 56 -28.71 16.75 10.14
N LYS A 57 -29.80 17.36 10.61
CA LYS A 57 -30.74 18.10 9.76
C LYS A 57 -30.04 19.23 9.00
N ASN A 58 -29.27 20.06 9.70
CA ASN A 58 -28.57 21.17 9.06
C ASN A 58 -27.54 20.69 8.02
N ILE A 59 -26.83 19.60 8.29
CA ILE A 59 -25.84 19.02 7.35
C ILE A 59 -26.51 18.61 6.03
N PHE A 60 -27.73 18.07 6.10
CA PHE A 60 -28.51 17.73 4.90
C PHE A 60 -29.12 18.96 4.23
N GLU A 61 -29.60 19.94 5.00
CA GLU A 61 -30.12 21.21 4.45
C GLU A 61 -29.03 22.06 3.77
N GLU A 62 -27.77 21.91 4.20
CA GLU A 62 -26.59 22.56 3.62
C GLU A 62 -26.03 21.79 2.40
N ASP A 63 -26.64 20.67 1.99
CA ASP A 63 -26.16 19.77 0.92
C ASP A 63 -24.70 19.31 1.09
N GLU A 64 -24.18 19.27 2.33
CA GLU A 64 -22.80 18.82 2.60
C GLU A 64 -22.66 17.31 2.39
N LEU A 65 -23.69 16.54 2.76
CA LEU A 65 -23.73 15.08 2.64
C LEU A 65 -25.03 14.62 2.00
N VAL A 66 -24.96 13.57 1.18
CA VAL A 66 -26.13 12.95 0.57
C VAL A 66 -26.66 11.85 1.49
N GLU A 67 -27.91 11.96 1.95
CA GLU A 67 -28.51 11.05 2.95
C GLU A 67 -28.36 9.57 2.59
N SER A 68 -28.60 9.20 1.33
CA SER A 68 -28.49 7.80 0.86
C SER A 68 -27.08 7.21 0.93
N SER A 69 -26.05 8.04 1.06
CA SER A 69 -24.64 7.63 1.18
C SER A 69 -24.16 7.51 2.63
N VAL A 70 -24.80 8.21 3.57
CA VAL A 70 -24.33 8.33 4.96
C VAL A 70 -25.31 7.82 6.01
N VAL A 71 -26.52 7.41 5.62
CA VAL A 71 -27.53 6.84 6.51
C VAL A 71 -27.86 5.40 6.11
N ARG A 72 -27.90 4.52 7.10
CA ARG A 72 -28.40 3.14 6.95
C ARG A 72 -29.37 2.79 8.07
N PHE A 73 -30.30 1.89 7.76
CA PHE A 73 -31.24 1.35 8.73
C PHE A 73 -30.84 -0.07 9.10
N TYR A 74 -30.65 -0.33 10.38
CA TYR A 74 -30.41 -1.68 10.90
C TYR A 74 -31.54 -2.12 11.81
N ARG A 75 -31.83 -3.42 11.77
CA ARG A 75 -32.85 -4.04 12.61
C ARG A 75 -32.22 -4.40 13.95
N THR A 76 -32.67 -3.72 15.01
CA THR A 76 -32.20 -3.93 16.38
C THR A 76 -33.34 -4.44 17.24
N THR A 77 -33.14 -5.55 17.95
CA THR A 77 -34.08 -6.05 18.94
C THR A 77 -33.85 -5.32 20.25
N ALA A 78 -34.86 -4.61 20.77
CA ALA A 78 -34.74 -3.94 22.07
C ALA A 78 -35.06 -4.91 23.22
N ASN A 79 -34.82 -4.47 24.46
CA ASN A 79 -35.06 -5.26 25.67
C ASN A 79 -36.53 -5.69 25.85
N ASP A 80 -37.47 -5.09 25.12
CA ASP A 80 -38.88 -5.48 25.08
C ASP A 80 -39.19 -6.63 24.10
N GLY A 81 -38.15 -7.20 23.47
CA GLY A 81 -38.26 -8.28 22.48
C GLY A 81 -38.77 -7.82 21.12
N LYS A 82 -39.02 -6.51 20.92
CA LYS A 82 -39.50 -5.97 19.64
C LYS A 82 -38.33 -5.53 18.77
N ASN A 83 -38.55 -5.64 17.46
CA ASN A 83 -37.58 -5.21 16.46
C ASN A 83 -37.87 -3.78 16.01
N TYR A 84 -36.86 -2.91 16.13
CA TYR A 84 -36.90 -1.53 15.68
C TYR A 84 -35.93 -1.34 14.51
N GLN A 85 -36.30 -0.48 13.57
CA GLN A 85 -35.36 0.04 12.58
C GLN A 85 -34.67 1.28 13.17
N VAL A 86 -33.37 1.17 13.37
CA VAL A 86 -32.55 2.23 13.95
C VAL A 86 -31.66 2.81 12.85
N GLN A 87 -31.61 4.13 12.78
CA GLN A 87 -30.70 4.86 11.90
C GLN A 87 -29.27 4.81 12.43
N TYR A 88 -28.35 4.52 11.52
CA TYR A 88 -26.92 4.57 11.72
C TYR A 88 -26.28 5.51 10.70
N PHE A 89 -25.23 6.18 11.16
CA PHE A 89 -24.55 7.25 10.45
C PHE A 89 -23.09 6.88 10.22
N SER A 90 -22.61 7.06 9.00
CA SER A 90 -21.23 6.71 8.60
C SER A 90 -20.19 7.72 9.10
N LEU A 91 -18.90 7.38 8.97
CA LEU A 91 -17.78 8.24 9.37
C LEU A 91 -17.88 9.70 8.87
N PRO A 92 -18.25 10.00 7.60
CA PRO A 92 -18.47 11.37 7.15
C PRO A 92 -19.45 12.17 8.03
N MET A 93 -20.58 11.57 8.41
CA MET A 93 -21.55 12.22 9.29
C MET A 93 -20.99 12.38 10.71
N VAL A 94 -20.28 11.38 11.23
CA VAL A 94 -19.60 11.48 12.54
C VAL A 94 -18.65 12.68 12.54
N HIS A 95 -17.81 12.83 11.50
CA HIS A 95 -16.90 13.96 11.34
C HIS A 95 -17.64 15.30 11.25
N ALA A 96 -18.63 15.41 10.36
CA ALA A 96 -19.38 16.65 10.14
C ALA A 96 -20.05 17.17 11.41
N ILE A 97 -20.56 16.26 12.26
CA ILE A 97 -21.11 16.60 13.58
C ILE A 97 -19.98 17.01 14.53
N GLY A 98 -18.88 16.28 14.59
CA GLY A 98 -17.73 16.57 15.49
C GLY A 98 -17.13 17.95 15.28
N TYR A 99 -17.16 18.47 14.04
CA TYR A 99 -16.74 19.84 13.73
C TYR A 99 -17.75 20.92 14.12
N ARG A 100 -19.03 20.58 14.29
CA ARG A 100 -20.11 21.53 14.66
C ARG A 100 -20.43 21.52 16.16
N VAL A 101 -20.19 20.40 16.84
CA VAL A 101 -20.54 20.27 18.26
C VAL A 101 -19.62 21.12 19.14
N ARG A 102 -20.25 21.92 20.01
CA ARG A 102 -19.60 22.68 21.08
C ARG A 102 -19.69 21.91 22.40
N SER A 103 -18.79 20.96 22.62
CA SER A 103 -18.60 20.25 23.92
C SER A 103 -17.11 20.02 24.17
N VAL A 104 -16.76 19.65 25.41
CA VAL A 104 -15.41 19.21 25.76
C VAL A 104 -15.01 18.01 24.89
N ARG A 105 -15.92 17.04 24.72
CA ARG A 105 -15.71 15.88 23.85
C ARG A 105 -15.54 16.26 22.39
N GLY A 106 -16.35 17.18 21.85
CA GLY A 106 -16.17 17.70 20.49
C GLY A 106 -14.82 18.39 20.29
N THR A 107 -14.33 19.12 21.30
CA THR A 107 -12.98 19.72 21.26
C THR A 107 -11.88 18.65 21.25
N GLN A 108 -11.98 17.63 22.11
CA GLN A 108 -11.04 16.51 22.13
C GLN A 108 -11.04 15.74 20.80
N PHE A 109 -12.23 15.52 20.21
CA PHE A 109 -12.39 14.93 18.89
C PHE A 109 -11.60 15.71 17.82
N ARG A 110 -11.79 17.03 17.75
CA ARG A 110 -11.08 17.87 16.78
C ARG A 110 -9.57 17.90 17.02
N GLN A 111 -9.12 17.93 18.27
CA GLN A 111 -7.68 17.87 18.61
C GLN A 111 -7.07 16.55 18.12
N TRP A 112 -7.71 15.42 18.42
CA TRP A 112 -7.27 14.10 17.96
C TRP A 112 -7.27 14.00 16.43
N ALA A 113 -8.34 14.42 15.75
CA ALA A 113 -8.43 14.37 14.30
C ALA A 113 -7.33 15.23 13.64
N THR A 114 -7.07 16.41 14.20
CA THR A 114 -6.00 17.31 13.74
C THR A 114 -4.62 16.69 13.94
N GLN A 115 -4.36 16.12 15.12
CA GLN A 115 -3.09 15.45 15.43
C GLN A 115 -2.87 14.23 14.53
N THR A 116 -3.91 13.44 14.30
CA THR A 116 -3.88 12.27 13.42
C THR A 116 -3.54 12.67 11.98
N LEU A 117 -4.20 13.70 11.46
CA LEU A 117 -3.89 14.23 10.13
C LEU A 117 -2.47 14.80 10.07
N GLN A 118 -2.05 15.55 11.09
CA GLN A 118 -0.71 16.10 11.16
C GLN A 118 0.36 15.00 11.18
N GLU A 119 0.13 13.93 11.94
CA GLU A 119 1.01 12.77 11.98
C GLU A 119 1.12 12.10 10.61
N TYR A 120 -0.01 11.88 9.94
CA TYR A 120 -0.02 11.37 8.57
C TYR A 120 0.78 12.27 7.62
N LEU A 121 0.58 13.59 7.67
CA LEU A 121 1.27 14.54 6.81
C LEU A 121 2.78 14.61 7.06
N ILE A 122 3.24 14.40 8.31
CA ILE A 122 4.66 14.44 8.68
C ILE A 122 5.35 13.10 8.43
N LYS A 123 4.75 12.00 8.88
CA LYS A 123 5.36 10.66 8.86
C LYS A 123 5.03 9.85 7.61
N GLY A 124 3.94 10.20 6.93
CA GLY A 124 3.36 9.43 5.82
C GLY A 124 2.47 8.27 6.25
N PHE A 125 2.22 8.08 7.55
CA PHE A 125 1.37 7.01 8.10
C PHE A 125 0.87 7.37 9.51
N VAL A 126 -0.18 6.69 9.96
CA VAL A 126 -0.73 6.74 11.34
C VAL A 126 -0.90 5.30 11.81
N MET A 127 -0.56 5.02 13.07
CA MET A 127 -0.76 3.70 13.68
C MET A 127 -1.57 3.82 14.97
N ASP A 128 -2.40 2.81 15.22
CA ASP A 128 -3.05 2.59 16.50
C ASP A 128 -2.25 1.54 17.28
N ASP A 129 -1.23 1.99 18.00
CA ASP A 129 -0.26 1.11 18.69
C ASP A 129 -0.94 0.17 19.69
N GLU A 130 -1.97 0.64 20.40
CA GLU A 130 -2.66 -0.16 21.41
C GLU A 130 -3.53 -1.24 20.76
N ARG A 131 -4.22 -0.94 19.66
CA ARG A 131 -4.94 -1.97 18.89
C ARG A 131 -3.99 -2.97 18.26
N LEU A 132 -2.84 -2.53 17.75
CA LEU A 132 -1.83 -3.41 17.16
C LEU A 132 -1.20 -4.35 18.21
N LYS A 133 -0.91 -3.87 19.42
CA LYS A 133 -0.37 -4.70 20.51
C LYS A 133 -1.41 -5.68 21.07
N ASN A 134 -2.68 -5.27 21.12
CA ASN A 134 -3.76 -6.03 21.74
C ASN A 134 -4.71 -6.67 20.70
N SER A 135 -4.22 -6.96 19.48
CA SER A 135 -5.01 -7.61 18.44
C SER A 135 -5.61 -8.91 18.99
N SER A 136 -6.94 -8.98 19.06
CA SER A 136 -7.69 -10.15 19.53
C SER A 136 -7.66 -11.22 18.45
N VAL A 137 -6.53 -11.93 18.36
CA VAL A 137 -6.35 -13.11 17.52
C VAL A 137 -7.53 -14.06 17.75
N GLY A 138 -8.47 -14.10 16.79
CA GLY A 138 -9.58 -15.05 16.76
C GLY A 138 -10.94 -14.59 17.28
N SER A 139 -11.13 -13.34 17.72
CA SER A 139 -12.47 -12.84 18.15
C SER A 139 -12.82 -11.43 17.68
N SER A 140 -11.92 -10.74 16.97
CA SER A 140 -12.22 -9.43 16.40
C SER A 140 -13.11 -9.52 15.17
N ALA A 141 -14.22 -8.78 15.16
CA ALA A 141 -15.05 -8.49 13.98
C ALA A 141 -14.45 -7.35 13.12
N VAL A 142 -13.47 -6.60 13.63
CA VAL A 142 -12.68 -5.63 12.86
C VAL A 142 -11.70 -6.38 11.95
N PRO A 143 -11.65 -6.09 10.63
CA PRO A 143 -10.67 -6.71 9.76
C PRO A 143 -9.24 -6.31 10.17
N ASP A 144 -8.37 -7.31 10.32
CA ASP A 144 -6.94 -7.08 10.56
C ASP A 144 -6.24 -6.77 9.24
N TYR A 145 -5.84 -5.52 9.06
CA TYR A 145 -5.10 -5.03 7.89
C TYR A 145 -3.58 -5.01 8.12
N PHE A 146 -3.09 -5.58 9.22
CA PHE A 146 -1.66 -5.55 9.55
C PHE A 146 -0.80 -6.26 8.49
N ASP A 147 -1.22 -7.43 8.03
CA ASP A 147 -0.51 -8.18 6.99
C ASP A 147 -0.49 -7.40 5.67
N GLU A 148 -1.61 -6.79 5.27
CA GLU A 148 -1.68 -5.94 4.07
C GLU A 148 -0.76 -4.71 4.20
N MET A 149 -0.73 -4.06 5.37
CA MET A 149 0.18 -2.95 5.65
C MET A 149 1.64 -3.38 5.54
N LEU A 150 2.00 -4.55 6.10
CA LEU A 150 3.35 -5.10 5.98
C LEU A 150 3.71 -5.38 4.52
N GLU A 151 2.80 -5.96 3.73
CA GLU A 151 3.03 -6.18 2.30
C GLU A 151 3.26 -4.86 1.55
N ARG A 152 2.44 -3.83 1.78
CA ARG A 152 2.61 -2.51 1.13
C ARG A 152 3.92 -1.84 1.50
N ILE A 153 4.36 -1.95 2.76
CA ILE A 153 5.66 -1.43 3.22
C ILE A 153 6.80 -2.20 2.55
N ARG A 154 6.69 -3.54 2.45
CA ARG A 154 7.69 -4.41 1.84
C ARG A 154 7.76 -4.27 0.32
N ALA A 155 6.64 -3.98 -0.34
CA ALA A 155 6.55 -3.81 -1.79
C ALA A 155 7.31 -2.58 -2.32
N ASN A 156 7.71 -1.63 -1.46
CA ASN A 156 8.50 -0.47 -1.90
C ASN A 156 10.00 -0.79 -1.94
N GLU A 157 10.39 -1.52 -2.99
CA GLU A 157 11.77 -1.97 -3.28
C GLU A 157 12.82 -0.84 -3.31
N ARG A 158 12.43 0.43 -3.56
CA ARG A 158 13.41 1.54 -3.59
C ARG A 158 14.09 1.76 -2.24
N ARG A 159 13.39 1.49 -1.13
CA ARG A 159 14.01 1.53 0.19
C ARG A 159 14.83 0.27 0.46
N MET A 160 14.51 -0.86 -0.14
CA MET A 160 15.21 -2.13 0.07
C MET A 160 16.71 -2.06 -0.29
N TYR A 161 17.05 -1.61 -1.50
CA TYR A 161 18.45 -1.49 -1.92
C TYR A 161 19.20 -0.40 -1.15
N LEU A 162 18.49 0.64 -0.70
CA LEU A 162 19.06 1.63 0.22
C LEU A 162 19.36 1.00 1.58
N ARG A 163 18.50 0.12 2.10
CA ARG A 163 18.72 -0.64 3.35
C ARG A 163 19.90 -1.62 3.22
N VAL A 164 20.00 -2.34 2.12
CA VAL A 164 21.17 -3.21 1.82
C VAL A 164 22.45 -2.38 1.80
N ARG A 165 22.40 -1.20 1.18
CA ARG A 165 23.53 -0.27 1.18
C ARG A 165 23.84 0.29 2.58
N GLU A 166 22.84 0.57 3.40
CA GLU A 166 23.00 0.99 4.80
C GLU A 166 23.63 -0.12 5.66
N MET A 167 23.21 -1.37 5.48
CA MET A 167 23.80 -2.54 6.13
C MET A 167 25.29 -2.67 5.84
N PHE A 168 25.69 -2.55 4.57
CA PHE A 168 27.10 -2.69 4.19
C PHE A 168 27.92 -1.41 4.43
N ALA A 169 27.27 -0.27 4.63
CA ALA A 169 27.93 0.93 5.13
C ALA A 169 28.47 0.76 6.56
N LEU A 170 28.00 -0.25 7.30
CA LEU A 170 28.53 -0.64 8.61
C LEU A 170 29.83 -1.47 8.52
N ALA A 171 30.23 -1.93 7.33
CA ALA A 171 31.50 -2.63 7.15
C ALA A 171 32.67 -1.68 7.43
N ALA A 172 33.70 -2.18 8.13
CA ALA A 172 34.80 -1.35 8.60
C ALA A 172 35.62 -0.72 7.47
N ASP A 173 35.62 -1.33 6.29
CA ASP A 173 36.33 -0.90 5.07
C ASP A 173 35.42 -0.25 4.01
N TYR A 174 34.16 0.06 4.35
CA TYR A 174 33.22 0.62 3.39
C TYR A 174 33.64 2.03 2.91
N GLN A 175 33.82 2.15 1.60
CA GLN A 175 34.02 3.44 0.93
C GLN A 175 33.19 3.52 -0.37
N PRO A 176 32.20 4.44 -0.47
CA PRO A 176 31.29 4.51 -1.62
C PRO A 176 31.97 4.76 -2.97
N SER A 177 33.11 5.44 -2.98
CA SER A 177 33.82 5.86 -4.20
C SER A 177 34.74 4.78 -4.78
N LEU A 178 34.98 3.68 -4.05
CA LEU A 178 35.87 2.61 -4.52
C LEU A 178 35.18 1.72 -5.58
N LYS A 179 35.95 1.36 -6.60
CA LYS A 179 35.52 0.38 -7.62
C LYS A 179 35.17 -0.98 -6.99
N GLU A 180 35.91 -1.37 -5.96
CA GLU A 180 35.70 -2.62 -5.21
C GLU A 180 34.32 -2.66 -4.55
N THR A 181 33.89 -1.56 -3.93
CA THR A 181 32.56 -1.41 -3.34
C THR A 181 31.45 -1.56 -4.39
N THR A 182 31.64 -0.94 -5.56
CA THR A 182 30.67 -1.05 -6.67
C THR A 182 30.55 -2.49 -7.17
N LEU A 183 31.69 -3.17 -7.36
CA LEU A 183 31.73 -4.57 -7.80
C LEU A 183 31.10 -5.50 -6.76
N PHE A 184 31.34 -5.23 -5.48
CA PHE A 184 30.73 -5.95 -4.37
C PHE A 184 29.20 -5.85 -4.43
N PHE A 185 28.62 -4.66 -4.54
CA PHE A 185 27.15 -4.50 -4.63
C PHE A 185 26.56 -5.21 -5.85
N GLN A 186 27.23 -5.15 -7.01
CA GLN A 186 26.81 -5.88 -8.21
C GLN A 186 26.81 -7.39 -7.96
N THR A 187 27.81 -7.90 -7.24
CA THR A 187 27.92 -9.31 -6.89
C THR A 187 26.79 -9.74 -5.96
N ILE A 188 26.53 -8.97 -4.90
CA ILE A 188 25.44 -9.22 -3.95
C ILE A 188 24.09 -9.18 -4.66
N GLN A 189 23.85 -8.16 -5.50
CA GLN A 189 22.62 -8.03 -6.27
C GLN A 189 22.40 -9.28 -7.15
N ASN A 190 23.41 -9.74 -7.88
CA ASN A 190 23.30 -10.93 -8.71
C ASN A 190 23.04 -12.20 -7.91
N LYS A 191 23.66 -12.35 -6.73
CA LYS A 191 23.40 -13.48 -5.83
C LYS A 191 21.96 -13.49 -5.34
N LEU A 192 21.42 -12.34 -4.96
CA LEU A 192 20.04 -12.21 -4.50
C LEU A 192 19.03 -12.48 -5.63
N HIS A 193 19.25 -11.94 -6.83
CA HIS A 193 18.39 -12.26 -7.99
C HIS A 193 18.43 -13.75 -8.30
N PHE A 194 19.62 -14.35 -8.28
CA PHE A 194 19.79 -15.77 -8.56
C PHE A 194 19.08 -16.64 -7.51
N ALA A 195 19.20 -16.33 -6.22
CA ALA A 195 18.55 -17.07 -5.15
C ALA A 195 17.00 -17.02 -5.20
N CYS A 196 16.43 -16.05 -5.91
CA CYS A 196 14.98 -15.87 -6.03
C CYS A 196 14.42 -16.34 -7.38
N THR A 197 15.21 -16.25 -8.44
CA THR A 197 14.73 -16.47 -9.82
C THR A 197 15.47 -17.60 -10.54
N GLY A 198 16.62 -18.05 -10.04
CA GLY A 198 17.54 -18.95 -10.75
C GLY A 198 18.38 -18.27 -11.82
N TYR A 199 18.30 -16.94 -11.97
CA TYR A 199 18.98 -16.17 -13.01
C TYR A 199 19.67 -14.93 -12.43
N THR A 200 20.78 -14.54 -13.03
CA THR A 200 21.41 -13.24 -12.77
C THR A 200 20.58 -12.10 -13.38
N ALA A 201 20.84 -10.86 -12.95
CA ALA A 201 20.15 -9.69 -13.50
C ALA A 201 20.29 -9.59 -15.03
N ALA A 202 21.48 -9.90 -15.57
CA ALA A 202 21.73 -9.88 -17.01
C ALA A 202 20.99 -11.00 -17.75
N GLU A 203 20.95 -12.21 -17.18
CA GLU A 203 20.18 -13.32 -17.76
C GLU A 203 18.67 -13.03 -17.76
N LEU A 204 18.13 -12.45 -16.68
CA LEU A 204 16.73 -12.05 -16.59
C LEU A 204 16.36 -11.04 -17.69
N ILE A 205 17.12 -9.95 -17.80
CA ILE A 205 16.90 -8.92 -18.82
C ILE A 205 16.96 -9.57 -20.21
N HIS A 206 18.02 -10.34 -20.49
CA HIS A 206 18.20 -10.96 -21.78
C HIS A 206 17.08 -11.96 -22.11
N MET A 207 16.59 -12.72 -21.14
CA MET A 207 15.54 -13.72 -21.35
C MET A 207 14.15 -13.09 -21.52
N ARG A 208 13.84 -12.05 -20.74
CA ARG A 208 12.47 -11.50 -20.62
C ARG A 208 12.18 -10.28 -21.49
N ALA A 209 13.20 -9.54 -21.91
CA ALA A 209 12.98 -8.42 -22.83
C ALA A 209 12.45 -8.94 -24.18
N ASN A 210 11.21 -8.57 -24.51
CA ASN A 210 10.51 -9.04 -25.69
C ASN A 210 9.51 -8.00 -26.21
N ALA A 211 9.76 -7.42 -27.38
CA ALA A 211 8.94 -6.39 -28.00
C ALA A 211 7.50 -6.82 -28.30
N SER A 212 7.26 -8.12 -28.50
CA SER A 212 5.92 -8.65 -28.82
C SER A 212 4.98 -8.74 -27.60
N GLN A 213 5.52 -8.63 -26.39
CA GLN A 213 4.72 -8.67 -25.17
C GLN A 213 4.24 -7.28 -24.77
N SER A 214 3.10 -7.23 -24.06
CA SER A 214 2.64 -5.98 -23.45
C SER A 214 3.74 -5.41 -22.53
N HIS A 215 3.98 -4.11 -22.64
CA HIS A 215 5.06 -3.41 -21.92
C HIS A 215 6.43 -4.09 -21.99
N MET A 216 6.70 -4.82 -23.08
CA MET A 216 7.92 -5.60 -23.29
C MET A 216 8.21 -6.72 -22.27
N GLY A 217 7.17 -7.22 -21.60
CA GLY A 217 7.33 -8.20 -20.53
C GLY A 217 7.77 -7.60 -19.19
N LEU A 218 7.77 -6.27 -19.07
CA LEU A 218 7.97 -5.58 -17.80
C LEU A 218 6.68 -5.62 -16.96
N THR A 219 6.86 -5.84 -15.66
CA THR A 219 5.80 -5.88 -14.65
C THR A 219 5.73 -4.59 -13.83
N SER A 220 6.78 -3.77 -13.86
CA SER A 220 6.89 -2.51 -13.13
C SER A 220 7.78 -1.53 -13.89
N PHE A 221 7.35 -0.28 -14.04
CA PHE A 221 8.13 0.81 -14.63
C PHE A 221 7.59 2.16 -14.11
N GLN A 222 8.35 3.26 -14.29
CA GLN A 222 7.92 4.56 -13.79
C GLN A 222 7.24 5.37 -14.89
N GLY A 223 6.08 5.95 -14.57
CA GLY A 223 5.29 6.75 -15.48
C GLY A 223 4.22 5.92 -16.20
N GLU A 224 3.62 6.50 -17.23
CA GLU A 224 2.53 5.87 -17.98
C GLU A 224 3.04 4.94 -19.10
N GLU A 225 4.30 5.11 -19.52
CA GLU A 225 4.89 4.38 -20.65
C GLU A 225 6.27 3.83 -20.31
N VAL A 226 6.62 2.71 -20.94
CA VAL A 226 7.94 2.08 -20.82
C VAL A 226 8.99 3.01 -21.44
N ARG A 227 10.06 3.30 -20.70
CA ARG A 227 11.19 4.09 -21.21
C ARG A 227 12.39 3.21 -21.46
N ARG A 228 13.31 3.71 -22.28
CA ARG A 228 14.54 3.00 -22.65
C ARG A 228 15.43 2.61 -21.46
N CYS A 229 15.39 3.35 -20.34
CA CYS A 229 16.13 2.98 -19.14
C CYS A 229 15.44 1.88 -18.32
N ASP A 230 14.13 1.70 -18.48
CA ASP A 230 13.35 0.74 -17.71
C ASP A 230 13.62 -0.71 -18.18
N VAL A 231 13.98 -0.91 -19.46
CA VAL A 231 14.26 -2.26 -20.03
C VAL A 231 15.62 -2.84 -19.62
N THR A 232 16.53 -2.00 -19.12
CA THR A 232 17.87 -2.40 -18.64
C THR A 232 17.90 -2.66 -17.13
N GLU A 233 16.76 -2.52 -16.45
CA GLU A 233 16.62 -2.71 -15.01
C GLU A 233 15.96 -4.07 -14.73
N ALA A 234 16.74 -5.08 -14.34
CA ALA A 234 16.24 -6.45 -14.18
C ALA A 234 15.03 -6.59 -13.24
N LYS A 235 14.95 -5.74 -12.21
CA LYS A 235 13.82 -5.70 -11.26
C LYS A 235 12.47 -5.45 -11.94
N ASN A 236 12.48 -4.66 -13.02
CA ASN A 236 11.28 -4.28 -13.74
C ASN A 236 10.67 -5.47 -14.50
N SER A 237 11.42 -6.56 -14.66
CA SER A 237 10.99 -7.80 -15.30
C SER A 237 10.65 -8.90 -14.30
N LEU A 238 10.67 -8.66 -12.98
CA LEU A 238 10.35 -9.66 -11.95
C LEU A 238 8.84 -9.85 -11.81
N VAL A 239 8.38 -11.10 -11.70
CA VAL A 239 6.95 -11.37 -11.44
C VAL A 239 6.61 -11.18 -9.96
N LYS A 240 5.32 -11.06 -9.62
CA LYS A 240 4.85 -10.77 -8.26
C LYS A 240 5.45 -11.71 -7.21
N ASP A 241 5.50 -13.01 -7.50
CA ASP A 241 6.04 -14.02 -6.58
C ASP A 241 7.55 -13.87 -6.38
N GLU A 242 8.30 -13.55 -7.45
CA GLU A 242 9.74 -13.32 -7.38
C GLU A 242 10.08 -12.03 -6.62
N VAL A 243 9.27 -10.99 -6.79
CA VAL A 243 9.37 -9.75 -6.00
C VAL A 243 9.14 -10.07 -4.52
N SER A 244 8.11 -10.86 -4.20
CA SER A 244 7.83 -11.27 -2.82
C SER A 244 8.98 -12.08 -2.22
N GLU A 245 9.51 -13.06 -2.95
CA GLU A 245 10.64 -13.88 -2.53
C GLU A 245 11.92 -13.04 -2.35
N LEU A 246 12.22 -12.15 -3.31
CA LEU A 246 13.35 -11.23 -3.20
C LEU A 246 13.21 -10.34 -1.97
N ASN A 247 12.02 -9.80 -1.72
CA ASN A 247 11.74 -8.98 -0.55
C ASN A 247 11.98 -9.76 0.75
N ARG A 248 11.56 -11.02 0.80
CA ARG A 248 11.75 -11.91 1.95
C ARG A 248 13.23 -12.19 2.21
N VAL A 249 13.97 -12.62 1.18
CA VAL A 249 15.41 -12.93 1.30
C VAL A 249 16.19 -11.71 1.74
N VAL A 250 15.94 -10.55 1.14
CA VAL A 250 16.66 -9.32 1.50
C VAL A 250 16.35 -8.91 2.93
N THR A 251 15.10 -9.00 3.37
CA THR A 251 14.73 -8.71 4.77
C THR A 251 15.49 -9.62 5.75
N MET A 252 15.52 -10.92 5.49
CA MET A 252 16.23 -11.86 6.36
C MET A 252 17.76 -11.62 6.34
N CYS A 253 18.33 -11.25 5.19
CA CYS A 253 19.74 -10.85 5.09
C CYS A 253 20.04 -9.59 5.91
N LEU A 254 19.13 -8.60 5.92
CA LEU A 254 19.27 -7.37 6.71
C LEU A 254 19.27 -7.68 8.20
N ASP A 255 18.29 -8.46 8.68
CA ASP A 255 18.20 -8.85 10.09
C ASP A 255 19.42 -9.65 10.54
N PHE A 256 19.85 -10.61 9.72
CA PHE A 256 21.09 -11.36 9.94
C PHE A 256 22.27 -10.41 10.11
N ALA A 257 22.35 -9.39 9.26
CA ALA A 257 23.48 -8.50 9.27
C ALA A 257 23.50 -7.49 10.39
N GLU A 258 22.33 -6.98 10.75
CA GLU A 258 22.16 -6.13 11.92
C GLU A 258 22.58 -6.89 13.19
N ASP A 259 22.24 -8.17 13.32
CA ASP A 259 22.71 -9.02 14.42
C ASP A 259 24.25 -9.16 14.43
N GLN A 260 24.88 -9.40 13.28
CA GLN A 260 26.35 -9.46 13.19
C GLN A 260 27.01 -8.13 13.63
N ALA A 261 26.47 -7.00 13.17
CA ALA A 261 26.96 -5.67 13.50
C ALA A 261 26.77 -5.35 15.00
N ARG A 262 25.59 -5.66 15.58
CA ARG A 262 25.29 -5.46 17.00
C ARG A 262 26.20 -6.28 17.91
N ARG A 263 26.59 -7.48 17.49
CA ARG A 263 27.54 -8.34 18.21
C ARG A 263 29.00 -7.87 18.13
N ARG A 264 29.25 -6.67 17.57
CA ARG A 264 30.58 -6.06 17.38
C ARG A 264 31.57 -6.99 16.67
N GLN A 265 31.06 -7.85 15.78
CA GLN A 265 31.94 -8.51 14.83
C GLN A 265 32.29 -7.44 13.79
N HIS A 266 33.54 -6.98 13.76
CA HIS A 266 34.01 -6.16 12.67
C HIS A 266 34.03 -7.02 11.40
N VAL A 267 32.99 -6.92 10.58
CA VAL A 267 32.85 -7.64 9.32
C VAL A 267 33.34 -6.73 8.19
N PHE A 268 34.32 -7.20 7.42
CA PHE A 268 34.79 -6.50 6.22
C PHE A 268 33.90 -6.85 5.02
N LEU A 269 33.93 -6.05 3.95
CA LEU A 269 33.15 -6.32 2.73
C LEU A 269 33.42 -7.72 2.14
N ARG A 270 34.66 -8.21 2.22
CA ARG A 270 35.00 -9.56 1.74
C ARG A 270 34.33 -10.66 2.55
N ASP A 271 34.25 -10.50 3.87
CA ASP A 271 33.62 -11.47 4.76
C ASP A 271 32.11 -11.55 4.51
N TRP A 272 31.49 -10.43 4.13
CA TRP A 272 30.08 -10.36 3.78
C TRP A 272 29.71 -11.23 2.59
N GLN A 273 30.59 -11.37 1.60
CA GLN A 273 30.31 -12.23 0.45
C GLN A 273 30.21 -13.70 0.88
N SER A 274 31.11 -14.15 1.75
CA SER A 274 31.11 -15.51 2.30
C SER A 274 29.93 -15.74 3.25
N LYS A 275 29.64 -14.77 4.12
CA LYS A 275 28.49 -14.81 5.03
C LYS A 275 27.16 -14.85 4.29
N LEU A 276 27.01 -14.11 3.18
CA LEU A 276 25.80 -14.20 2.36
C LEU A 276 25.65 -15.59 1.74
N ASP A 277 26.73 -16.19 1.25
CA ASP A 277 26.67 -17.54 0.66
C ASP A 277 26.24 -18.57 1.70
N GLN A 278 26.82 -18.53 2.90
CA GLN A 278 26.43 -19.38 4.02
C GLN A 278 24.98 -19.15 4.43
N PHE A 279 24.54 -17.89 4.47
CA PHE A 279 23.17 -17.54 4.81
C PHE A 279 22.18 -18.10 3.78
N LEU A 280 22.44 -17.94 2.49
CA LEU A 280 21.59 -18.47 1.43
C LEU A 280 21.54 -20.00 1.46
N GLN A 281 22.70 -20.67 1.61
CA GLN A 281 22.79 -22.12 1.75
C GLN A 281 22.04 -22.63 2.98
N PHE A 282 22.18 -21.97 4.13
CA PHE A 282 21.49 -22.33 5.37
C PHE A 282 19.96 -22.26 5.24
N ASN A 283 19.45 -21.38 4.36
CA ASN A 283 18.02 -21.24 4.08
C ASN A 283 17.57 -22.08 2.87
N ASP A 284 18.33 -23.11 2.49
CA ASP A 284 18.05 -24.01 1.36
C ASP A 284 17.87 -23.28 0.01
N ARG A 285 18.62 -22.19 -0.21
CA ARG A 285 18.58 -21.42 -1.45
C ARG A 285 19.80 -21.66 -2.32
N ASP A 286 19.57 -21.65 -3.63
CA ASP A 286 20.63 -21.76 -4.61
C ASP A 286 21.55 -20.54 -4.58
N VAL A 287 22.86 -20.79 -4.53
CA VAL A 287 23.89 -19.76 -4.52
C VAL A 287 24.57 -19.67 -5.87
N LEU A 288 24.67 -18.45 -6.41
CA LEU A 288 25.36 -18.20 -7.66
C LEU A 288 26.85 -18.55 -7.54
N GLN A 289 27.26 -19.60 -8.25
CA GLN A 289 28.67 -20.03 -8.37
C GLN A 289 29.29 -19.42 -9.62
N GLY A 290 30.30 -18.57 -9.44
CA GLY A 290 31.09 -17.99 -10.54
C GLY A 290 30.32 -17.02 -11.45
N ALA A 291 30.96 -16.66 -12.57
CA ALA A 291 30.35 -15.81 -13.59
C ALA A 291 29.53 -16.65 -14.57
N ARG A 292 28.35 -16.18 -14.93
CA ARG A 292 27.47 -16.78 -15.95
C ARG A 292 27.87 -16.34 -17.36
N SER A 293 27.27 -16.97 -18.38
CA SER A 293 27.58 -16.76 -19.79
C SER A 293 27.08 -15.43 -20.36
N ILE A 294 26.01 -14.84 -19.79
CA ILE A 294 25.44 -13.59 -20.29
C ILE A 294 26.05 -12.39 -19.57
N SER A 295 26.74 -11.54 -20.33
CA SER A 295 27.26 -10.28 -19.81
C SER A 295 26.17 -9.20 -19.75
N LYS A 296 26.34 -8.23 -18.84
CA LYS A 296 25.44 -7.07 -18.76
C LYS A 296 25.34 -6.33 -20.11
N LYS A 297 26.46 -6.17 -20.82
CA LYS A 297 26.48 -5.52 -22.14
C LYS A 297 25.59 -6.26 -23.15
N MET A 298 25.69 -7.58 -23.22
CA MET A 298 24.85 -8.40 -24.12
C MET A 298 23.36 -8.33 -23.75
N ALA A 299 23.05 -8.28 -22.46
CA ALA A 299 21.68 -8.13 -21.98
C ALA A 299 21.11 -6.75 -22.35
N ASP A 300 21.86 -5.68 -22.09
CA ASP A 300 21.46 -4.31 -22.38
C ASP A 300 21.30 -4.07 -23.89
N GLU A 301 22.22 -4.59 -24.72
CA GLU A 301 22.14 -4.50 -26.17
C GLU A 301 20.88 -5.17 -26.72
N LYS A 302 20.56 -6.39 -26.25
CA LYS A 302 19.33 -7.07 -26.65
C LYS A 302 18.10 -6.28 -26.20
N ALA A 303 18.03 -5.90 -24.92
CA ALA A 303 16.86 -5.21 -24.38
C ALA A 303 16.60 -3.86 -25.07
N GLN A 304 17.65 -3.14 -25.45
CA GLN A 304 17.52 -1.90 -26.21
C GLN A 304 17.10 -2.11 -27.67
N ALA A 305 17.53 -3.21 -28.30
CA ALA A 305 17.08 -3.57 -29.64
C ALA A 305 15.56 -3.87 -29.64
N GLU A 306 15.11 -4.71 -28.70
CA GLU A 306 13.70 -5.01 -28.47
C GLU A 306 12.88 -3.72 -28.17
N TYR A 307 13.46 -2.78 -27.43
CA TYR A 307 12.81 -1.50 -27.13
C TYR A 307 12.60 -0.66 -28.39
N GLY A 308 13.57 -0.69 -29.32
CA GLY A 308 13.43 -0.03 -30.61
C GLY A 308 12.21 -0.54 -31.37
N GLU A 309 12.06 -1.86 -31.49
CA GLU A 309 10.91 -2.48 -32.14
C GLU A 309 9.59 -2.16 -31.43
N PHE A 310 9.55 -2.27 -30.10
CA PHE A 310 8.37 -1.94 -29.30
C PHE A 310 7.96 -0.46 -29.46
N ALA A 311 8.91 0.46 -29.41
CA ALA A 311 8.64 1.89 -29.55
C ALA A 311 8.08 2.24 -30.93
N GLU A 312 8.54 1.58 -31.99
CA GLU A 312 7.95 1.72 -33.33
C GLU A 312 6.52 1.17 -33.39
N GLN A 313 6.27 0.00 -32.80
CA GLN A 313 4.92 -0.58 -32.74
C GLN A 313 3.94 0.34 -32.00
N GLN A 314 4.34 0.86 -30.83
CA GLN A 314 3.53 1.80 -30.05
C GLN A 314 3.26 3.10 -30.81
N ARG A 315 4.25 3.63 -31.55
CA ARG A 315 4.06 4.82 -32.39
C ARG A 315 3.00 4.57 -33.46
N ARG A 316 3.10 3.46 -34.20
CA ARG A 316 2.13 3.10 -35.25
C ARG A 316 0.72 2.92 -34.70
N LEU A 317 0.59 2.33 -33.51
CA LEU A 317 -0.70 2.18 -32.82
C LEU A 317 -1.31 3.55 -32.48
N LYS A 318 -0.54 4.45 -31.86
CA LYS A 318 -0.99 5.80 -31.52
C LYS A 318 -1.35 6.63 -32.75
N GLU A 319 -0.59 6.51 -33.84
CA GLU A 319 -0.91 7.15 -35.12
C GLU A 319 -2.27 6.66 -35.65
N SER A 320 -2.50 5.34 -35.65
CA SER A 320 -3.78 4.76 -36.09
C SER A 320 -4.95 5.14 -35.18
N GLU A 321 -4.76 5.19 -33.86
CA GLU A 321 -5.77 5.66 -32.91
C GLU A 321 -6.07 7.15 -33.09
N GLY A 322 -5.03 7.97 -33.31
CA GLY A 322 -5.16 9.39 -33.63
C GLY A 322 -5.98 9.60 -34.90
N GLU A 323 -5.71 8.84 -35.96
CA GLU A 323 -6.48 8.88 -37.21
C GLU A 323 -7.95 8.49 -37.00
N LYS A 324 -8.23 7.44 -36.22
CA LYS A 324 -9.60 7.04 -35.87
C LYS A 324 -10.31 8.10 -35.04
N ASN A 325 -9.63 8.71 -34.09
CA ASN A 325 -10.18 9.78 -33.25
C ASN A 325 -10.52 11.01 -34.10
N ILE A 326 -9.62 11.42 -35.01
CA ILE A 326 -9.89 12.51 -35.97
C ILE A 326 -11.08 12.16 -36.88
N ALA A 327 -11.14 10.94 -37.41
CA ALA A 327 -12.27 10.49 -38.22
C ALA A 327 -13.59 10.51 -37.44
N SER A 328 -13.58 10.09 -36.17
CA SER A 328 -14.77 10.13 -35.30
C SER A 328 -15.21 11.56 -34.98
N LEU A 329 -14.28 12.49 -34.80
CA LEU A 329 -14.57 13.91 -34.60
C LEU A 329 -15.14 14.57 -35.86
N LEU A 330 -14.69 14.14 -37.05
CA LEU A 330 -15.24 14.62 -38.33
C LEU A 330 -16.65 14.06 -38.60
N GLN A 331 -16.99 12.89 -38.06
CA GLN A 331 -18.33 12.29 -38.15
C GLN A 331 -19.27 12.75 -37.03
N TRP A 332 -18.77 13.49 -36.03
CA TRP A 332 -19.58 14.00 -34.94
C TRP A 332 -20.50 15.12 -35.43
N GLN A 333 -21.80 14.84 -35.52
CA GLN A 333 -22.83 15.85 -35.72
C GLN A 333 -23.35 16.34 -34.36
N PRO A 334 -23.38 17.66 -34.09
CA PRO A 334 -23.98 18.17 -32.88
C PRO A 334 -25.48 17.87 -32.88
N ASN A 335 -25.96 17.20 -31.83
CA ASN A 335 -27.36 16.85 -31.66
C ASN A 335 -28.18 18.13 -31.40
N THR A 336 -28.63 18.80 -32.46
CA THR A 336 -29.49 19.99 -32.37
C THR A 336 -30.95 19.58 -32.18
N LYS A 337 -31.29 19.22 -30.95
CA LYS A 337 -32.67 19.34 -30.46
C LYS A 337 -32.68 20.02 -29.10
N LYS A 338 -32.70 21.35 -29.12
CA LYS A 338 -33.32 22.14 -28.04
C LYS A 338 -34.74 22.48 -28.44
N SER A 339 -35.64 22.02 -27.58
CA SER A 339 -37.05 22.32 -27.39
C SER A 339 -37.53 23.62 -28.04
N LYS A 340 -38.64 23.52 -28.77
CA LYS A 340 -39.68 24.55 -28.71
C LYS A 340 -40.59 24.27 -27.52
#